data_AF-S0FDK6-F1
#
_entry.id   AF-S0FDK6-F1
#
_cell.length_a   1.000
_cell.length_b   1.000
_cell.length_c   1.000
_cell.angle_alpha   90.00
_cell.angle_beta   90.00
_cell.angle_gamma   90.00
#
_symmetry.space_group_name_H-M   'P 1'
#
loop_
_entity.id
_entity.type
_entity.pdbx_description
1 polymer ?
#
loop_
_entity_poly.entity_id
_entity_poly.type
_entity_poly.pdbx_seq_one_letter_code
_entity_poly.pdbx_strand_id
1 'polypeptide(L)'
;MRSRPVILFTALSVLTVGLFLLDLAVGAVRIPVGDVWAALTGGDCPRTTAKIVLNIRLIKAVVALLAGAALSVSGLQMQTLFRNPLAGPYVLGISSGASLGV
;
A
#
# COMPACT_ATOMS: atom_id res chain seq x y z
N MET A 1 22.39 7.57 -20.18
CA MET A 1 21.99 8.23 -18.90
C MET A 1 20.49 8.09 -18.57
N ARG A 2 19.59 7.84 -19.54
CA ARG A 2 18.14 7.57 -19.29
C ARG A 2 17.81 6.18 -18.71
N SER A 3 18.73 5.21 -18.78
CA SER A 3 18.46 3.83 -18.35
C SER A 3 18.39 3.67 -16.83
N ARG A 4 19.14 4.48 -16.07
CA ARG A 4 19.18 4.43 -14.59
C ARG A 4 17.82 4.68 -13.93
N PRO A 5 17.09 5.77 -14.26
CA PRO A 5 15.77 5.98 -13.66
C PRO A 5 14.76 4.90 -14.08
N VAL A 6 14.80 4.43 -15.33
CA VAL A 6 13.91 3.37 -15.80
C VAL A 6 14.13 2.08 -14.99
N ILE A 7 15.39 1.67 -14.80
CA ILE A 7 15.74 0.49 -13.99
C ILE A 7 15.22 0.63 -12.56
N LEU A 8 15.43 1.80 -11.94
CA LEU A 8 14.96 2.05 -10.57
C LEU A 8 13.45 1.97 -10.46
N PHE A 9 12.71 2.65 -11.34
CA PHE A 9 11.25 2.59 -11.32
C PHE A 9 10.72 1.18 -11.56
N THR A 10 11.29 0.44 -12.52
CA THR A 10 10.91 -0.96 -12.72
C THR A 10 11.19 -1.83 -11.49
N ALA A 11 12.34 -1.66 -10.84
CA ALA A 11 12.69 -2.42 -9.64
C ALA A 11 11.76 -2.10 -8.46
N LEU A 12 11.46 -0.82 -8.23
CA LEU A 12 10.54 -0.36 -7.19
C LEU A 12 9.11 -0.85 -7.45
N SER A 13 8.64 -0.80 -8.70
CA SER A 13 7.32 -1.34 -9.06
C SER A 13 7.24 -2.84 -8.83
N VAL A 14 8.25 -3.61 -9.25
CA VAL A 14 8.30 -5.07 -9.01
C VAL A 14 8.33 -5.37 -7.51
N LEU A 15 9.14 -4.66 -6.75
CA LEU A 15 9.22 -4.80 -5.30
C LEU A 15 7.87 -4.49 -4.63
N THR A 16 7.19 -3.44 -5.07
CA THR A 16 5.88 -3.03 -4.52
C THR A 16 4.82 -4.12 -4.76
N VAL A 17 4.78 -4.68 -5.97
CA VAL A 17 3.88 -5.80 -6.31
C VAL A 17 4.23 -7.04 -5.47
N GLY A 18 5.52 -7.34 -5.30
CA GLY A 18 5.98 -8.45 -4.46
C GLY A 18 5.56 -8.30 -3.00
N LEU A 19 5.71 -7.11 -2.42
CA LEU A 19 5.29 -6.83 -1.04
C LEU A 19 3.77 -6.87 -0.87
N PHE A 20 3.00 -6.42 -1.88
CA PHE A 20 1.54 -6.53 -1.87
C PHE A 20 1.07 -7.99 -1.85
N LEU A 21 1.66 -8.85 -2.69
CA LEU A 21 1.38 -10.29 -2.70
C LEU A 21 1.79 -10.95 -1.38
N LEU A 22 2.90 -10.49 -0.78
CA LEU A 22 3.36 -10.98 0.52
C LEU A 22 2.39 -10.57 1.65
N ASP A 23 1.84 -9.35 1.64
CA ASP A 23 0.83 -8.91 2.63
C ASP A 23 -0.46 -9.74 2.54
N LEU A 24 -0.84 -10.20 1.34
CA LEU A 24 -1.97 -11.10 1.16
C LEU A 24 -1.70 -12.49 1.76
N ALA A 25 -0.47 -13.00 1.62
CA ALA A 25 -0.09 -14.32 2.14
C ALA A 25 0.17 -14.32 3.66
N VAL A 26 0.79 -13.26 4.19
CA VAL A 26 1.21 -13.17 5.59
C VAL A 26 0.13 -12.48 6.44
N GLY A 27 -0.34 -13.17 7.48
CA GLY A 27 -1.26 -12.57 8.44
C GLY A 27 -1.35 -13.36 9.72
N ALA A 28 -2.17 -12.87 10.66
CA ALA A 28 -2.33 -13.47 12.00
C ALA A 28 -2.74 -14.96 11.96
N VAL A 29 -3.50 -15.34 10.94
CA VAL A 29 -3.86 -16.74 10.67
C VAL A 29 -2.99 -17.26 9.53
N ARG A 30 -2.35 -18.42 9.71
CA ARG A 30 -1.62 -19.08 8.62
C ARG A 30 -2.63 -19.63 7.63
N ILE A 31 -2.68 -19.04 6.44
CA ILE A 31 -3.52 -19.49 5.32
C ILE A 31 -2.57 -19.97 4.22
N PRO A 32 -2.73 -21.19 3.69
CA PRO A 32 -1.93 -21.67 2.56
C PRO A 32 -2.06 -20.73 1.37
N VAL A 33 -0.96 -20.49 0.64
CA VAL A 33 -0.99 -19.63 -0.56
C VAL A 33 -1.98 -20.12 -1.62
N GLY A 34 -2.23 -21.43 -1.70
CA GLY A 34 -3.26 -22.02 -2.57
C GLY A 34 -4.68 -21.58 -2.18
N ASP A 35 -4.98 -21.52 -0.88
CA ASP A 35 -6.28 -21.08 -0.37
C ASP A 35 -6.46 -19.56 -0.53
N VAL A 36 -5.38 -18.78 -0.46
CA VAL A 36 -5.41 -17.34 -0.78
C VAL A 36 -5.76 -17.12 -2.25
N TRP A 37 -5.14 -17.89 -3.15
CA TRP A 37 -5.45 -17.83 -4.58
C TRP A 37 -6.88 -18.28 -4.86
N ALA A 38 -7.32 -19.39 -4.27
CA ALA A 38 -8.70 -19.87 -4.38
C ALA A 38 -9.71 -18.83 -3.84
N ALA A 39 -9.41 -18.18 -2.71
CA ALA A 39 -10.26 -17.12 -2.16
C ALA A 39 -10.37 -15.90 -3.09
N LEU A 40 -9.33 -15.59 -3.87
CA LEU A 40 -9.32 -14.50 -4.84
C LEU A 40 -10.03 -14.86 -6.15
N THR A 41 -9.89 -16.10 -6.63
CA THR A 41 -10.48 -16.57 -7.89
C THR A 41 -11.87 -17.18 -7.74
N GLY A 42 -12.37 -17.32 -6.51
CA GLY A 42 -13.66 -17.94 -6.21
C GLY A 42 -13.65 -19.46 -6.22
N GLY A 43 -12.48 -20.08 -6.05
CA GLY A 43 -12.32 -21.53 -5.92
C GLY A 43 -12.79 -22.09 -4.56
N ASP A 44 -12.75 -23.41 -4.43
CA ASP A 44 -13.16 -24.11 -3.21
C ASP A 44 -12.18 -23.84 -2.05
N CYS A 45 -12.64 -23.08 -1.07
CA CYS A 45 -11.93 -22.81 0.18
C CYS A 45 -12.93 -22.53 1.30
N PRO A 46 -12.52 -22.66 2.59
CA PRO A 46 -13.42 -22.39 3.70
C PRO A 46 -13.97 -20.96 3.65
N ARG A 47 -15.30 -20.79 3.78
CA ARG A 47 -15.95 -19.46 3.70
C ARG A 47 -15.35 -18.42 4.66
N THR A 48 -14.89 -18.86 5.83
CA THR A 48 -14.22 -18.01 6.81
C THR A 48 -12.88 -17.49 6.27
N THR A 49 -12.08 -18.35 5.65
CA THR A 49 -10.82 -18.00 4.99
C THR A 49 -11.04 -16.99 3.86
N ALA A 50 -12.03 -17.25 3.00
CA ALA A 50 -12.38 -16.34 1.91
C ALA A 50 -12.77 -14.94 2.41
N LYS A 51 -13.59 -14.87 3.47
CA LYS A 51 -13.97 -13.59 4.09
C LYS A 51 -12.76 -12.85 4.68
N ILE A 52 -11.84 -13.55 5.34
CA ILE A 52 -10.63 -12.93 5.92
C ILE A 52 -9.74 -12.37 4.80
N VAL A 53 -9.53 -13.12 3.71
CA VAL A 53 -8.70 -12.66 2.60
C VAL A 53 -9.34 -11.46 1.91
N LEU A 54 -10.63 -11.54 1.54
CA LEU A 54 -11.30 -10.50 0.76
C LEU A 54 -11.68 -9.26 1.57
N ASN A 55 -12.23 -9.41 2.78
CA ASN A 55 -12.73 -8.26 3.55
C ASN A 55 -11.71 -7.66 4.50
N ILE A 56 -10.63 -8.37 4.84
CA ILE A 56 -9.63 -7.87 5.79
C ILE A 56 -8.30 -7.64 5.07
N ARG A 57 -7.68 -8.69 4.53
CA ARG A 57 -6.33 -8.57 3.96
C ARG A 57 -6.29 -7.71 2.71
N LEU A 58 -7.19 -7.97 1.76
CA LEU A 58 -7.25 -7.23 0.51
C LEU A 58 -7.56 -5.75 0.74
N ILE A 59 -8.59 -5.45 1.56
CA ILE A 59 -8.95 -4.06 1.89
C ILE A 59 -7.76 -3.35 2.56
N LYS A 60 -7.14 -3.98 3.57
CA LYS A 60 -5.96 -3.43 4.26
C LYS A 60 -4.80 -3.17 3.30
N ALA A 61 -4.48 -4.12 2.43
CA ALA A 61 -3.39 -4.00 1.45
C ALA A 61 -3.63 -2.86 0.45
N VAL A 62 -4.87 -2.73 -0.04
CA VAL A 62 -5.26 -1.64 -0.94
C VAL A 62 -5.18 -0.29 -0.24
N VAL A 63 -5.70 -0.18 1.00
CA VAL A 63 -5.61 1.06 1.78
C VAL A 63 -4.16 1.44 2.05
N ALA A 64 -3.29 0.48 2.39
CA ALA A 64 -1.86 0.73 2.61
C ALA A 64 -1.17 1.27 1.35
N LEU A 65 -1.46 0.70 0.17
CA LEU A 65 -0.95 1.19 -1.11
C LEU A 65 -1.42 2.61 -1.40
N LEU A 66 -2.72 2.86 -1.28
CA LEU A 66 -3.30 4.18 -1.55
C LEU A 66 -2.77 5.25 -0.59
N ALA A 67 -2.69 4.93 0.71
CA ALA A 67 -2.14 5.83 1.72
C ALA A 67 -0.66 6.13 1.45
N GLY A 68 0.16 5.12 1.16
CA GLY A 68 1.57 5.31 0.83
C GLY A 68 1.80 6.16 -0.42
N ALA A 69 1.00 5.93 -1.47
CA ALA A 69 1.02 6.74 -2.69
C ALA A 69 0.61 8.19 -2.42
N ALA A 70 -0.50 8.41 -1.70
CA ALA A 70 -0.98 9.74 -1.34
C ALA A 70 0.04 10.52 -0.51
N LEU A 71 0.67 9.89 0.49
CA LEU A 71 1.72 10.49 1.30
C LEU A 71 2.95 10.87 0.47
N SER A 72 3.38 9.99 -0.45
CA SER A 72 4.52 10.24 -1.32
C SER A 72 4.27 11.43 -2.27
N VAL A 73 3.09 11.48 -2.89
CA VAL A 73 2.69 12.58 -3.79
C VAL A 73 2.56 13.89 -3.01
N SER A 74 1.93 13.85 -1.85
CA SER A 74 1.79 15.03 -0.98
C SER A 74 3.15 15.57 -0.54
N GLY A 75 4.09 14.70 -0.16
CA GLY A 75 5.47 15.07 0.16
C GLY A 75 6.18 15.75 -1.02
N LEU A 76 6.12 15.15 -2.22
CA LEU A 76 6.70 15.73 -3.44
C LEU A 76 6.13 17.12 -3.73
N GLN A 77 4.80 17.29 -3.60
CA GLN A 77 4.13 18.57 -3.82
C GLN A 77 4.63 19.63 -2.83
N MET A 78 4.75 19.29 -1.54
CA MET A 78 5.26 20.23 -0.53
C MET A 78 6.71 20.62 -0.78
N GLN A 79 7.57 19.64 -1.07
CA GLN A 79 8.97 19.90 -1.39
C GLN A 79 9.12 20.81 -2.62
N THR A 80 8.26 20.63 -3.62
CA THR A 80 8.25 21.45 -4.85
C THR A 80 7.71 22.87 -4.59
N LEU A 81 6.60 22.98 -3.87
CA LEU A 81 5.95 24.26 -3.56
C LEU A 81 6.86 25.19 -2.75
N PHE A 82 7.46 24.65 -1.69
CA PHE A 82 8.36 25.41 -0.81
C PHE A 82 9.80 25.44 -1.30
N ARG A 83 10.13 24.70 -2.37
CA ARG A 83 11.50 24.50 -2.86
C ARG A 83 12.46 24.09 -1.74
N ASN A 84 11.95 23.31 -0.79
CA ASN A 84 12.65 22.90 0.41
C ASN A 84 12.51 21.37 0.55
N PRO A 85 13.60 20.59 0.40
CA PRO A 85 13.54 19.14 0.49
C PRO A 85 13.13 18.62 1.88
N LEU A 86 13.14 19.48 2.91
CA LEU A 86 12.68 19.16 4.27
C LEU A 86 11.20 19.49 4.50
N ALA A 87 10.51 20.11 3.53
CA ALA A 87 9.10 20.45 3.67
C ALA A 87 8.23 19.18 3.59
N GLY A 88 7.44 18.94 4.63
CA GLY A 88 6.49 17.84 4.71
C GLY A 88 5.04 18.33 4.77
N PRO A 89 4.06 17.47 4.43
CA PRO A 89 2.63 17.82 4.46
C PRO A 89 2.10 18.17 5.86
N TYR A 90 2.80 17.75 6.91
CA TYR A 90 2.48 18.08 8.30
C TYR A 90 2.63 19.57 8.64
N VAL A 91 3.43 20.33 7.88
CA VAL A 91 3.76 21.73 8.19
C VAL A 91 2.54 22.67 8.05
N LEU A 92 1.57 22.31 7.20
CA LEU A 92 0.37 23.10 6.95
C LEU A 92 -0.76 22.87 7.97
N GLY A 93 -0.52 22.08 9.03
CA GLY A 93 -1.52 21.81 10.08
C GLY A 93 -2.66 20.89 9.67
N ILE A 94 -2.62 20.33 8.46
CA ILE A 94 -3.65 19.45 7.88
C ILE A 94 -3.85 18.19 8.74
N SER A 95 -2.74 17.59 9.20
CA SER A 95 -2.79 16.40 10.07
C SER A 95 -3.35 16.73 11.45
N SER A 96 -2.99 17.87 12.02
CA SER A 96 -3.54 18.33 13.31
C SER A 96 -5.05 18.59 13.19
N GLY A 97 -5.49 19.23 12.10
CA GLY A 97 -6.92 19.43 11.82
C GLY A 97 -7.68 18.11 11.65
N ALA A 98 -7.12 17.14 10.92
CA ALA A 98 -7.71 15.81 10.79
C ALA A 98 -7.81 15.08 12.14
N SER A 99 -6.77 15.19 12.99
CA SER A 99 -6.77 14.57 14.33
C SER A 99 -7.71 15.23 15.34
N LEU A 100 -8.05 16.51 15.14
CA LEU A 100 -9.03 17.22 15.99
C LEU A 100 -10.48 16.90 15.60
N GLY A 101 -10.70 16.48 14.34
CA GLY A 101 -12.03 16.14 13.83
C GLY A 101 -12.49 14.71 14.12
N VAL A 102 -11.59 13.84 14.58
CA VAL A 102 -11.88 12.48 15.07
C VAL A 102 -12.05 12.47 16.57
#